data_AF-J3LNS8-F1
#
_entry.id   AF-J3LNS8-F1
#
_cell.length_a   1.000
_cell.length_b   1.000
_cell.length_c   1.000
_cell.angle_alpha   90.00
_cell.angle_beta   90.00
_cell.angle_gamma   90.00
#
_symmetry.space_group_name_H-M   'P 1'
#
loop_
_entity.id
_entity.type
_entity.pdbx_description
1 polymer ?
#
loop_
_entity_poly.entity_id
_entity_poly.type
_entity_poly.pdbx_seq_one_letter_code
_entity_poly.pdbx_strand_id
1 'polypeptide(L)'
;MDRRDMAASHRGRSSARGQAWGRGWRGRGEGRGRSRGAGPSPPPPPPPSTSSFPAAGATAADAGGDAPPIAGSCPDMCPARERAQRERLRDLAVFERVGGDPARTSPSLAVKKFCRTISSTSVQASDIRPLPVLRETMDYLLHLLDSSEHQFGIVHDFIFDRTRSVRQDLSMQNIVNDQAIQIYEDVIKFHIISHQILARNCQDSDASSLCYLNMEQLMKCLISLYDMYDVIHKSNSQSSKETEYYSFYVLLHLGCKIPKMVDSLSLWYGHLPTSIVQSKEMIFARSILRYYNLGNFKRFFCIIAAEATDLQLRLLEPFLNEARVRALMYFNHSGYKLQHHPLTHLSEILMIEEVELETLCRLCGLEISKNEDTKAFAPKQASFSLPGSIPQSNGIYISRESQR
;
A
#
# COMPACT_ATOMS: atom_id res chain seq x y z
N MET A 1 32.75 -68.49 -15.77
CA MET A 1 34.19 -68.71 -16.03
C MET A 1 34.48 -68.03 -17.36
N ASP A 2 34.74 -66.72 -17.35
CA ASP A 2 36.09 -66.10 -17.34
C ASP A 2 36.82 -66.38 -18.68
N ARG A 3 37.19 -65.41 -19.55
CA ARG A 3 37.89 -64.13 -19.33
C ARG A 3 37.98 -63.29 -20.62
N ARG A 4 38.04 -61.94 -20.43
CA ARG A 4 38.93 -60.91 -21.09
C ARG A 4 38.84 -60.69 -22.61
N ASP A 5 39.06 -59.50 -23.20
CA ASP A 5 39.52 -58.17 -22.78
C ASP A 5 39.27 -57.15 -23.93
N MET A 6 39.16 -55.86 -23.56
CA MET A 6 39.70 -54.66 -24.25
C MET A 6 39.24 -54.23 -25.67
N ALA A 7 38.68 -53.01 -25.76
CA ALA A 7 39.30 -51.81 -26.36
C ALA A 7 38.42 -50.94 -27.30
N ALA A 8 38.73 -49.64 -27.25
CA ALA A 8 38.63 -48.61 -28.29
C ALA A 8 37.35 -47.77 -28.44
N SER A 9 37.35 -46.71 -27.65
CA SER A 9 36.84 -45.35 -27.93
C SER A 9 37.17 -44.83 -29.34
N HIS A 10 36.18 -44.20 -30.00
CA HIS A 10 36.43 -43.17 -31.01
C HIS A 10 35.49 -41.97 -30.84
N ARG A 11 36.12 -40.79 -30.83
CA ARG A 11 35.55 -39.45 -30.77
C ARG A 11 34.89 -39.06 -32.09
N GLY A 12 33.80 -38.29 -32.03
CA GLY A 12 33.26 -37.51 -33.13
C GLY A 12 32.53 -36.27 -32.60
N ARG A 13 33.19 -35.13 -32.69
CA ARG A 13 32.81 -33.82 -32.14
C ARG A 13 31.97 -33.06 -33.18
N SER A 14 30.87 -32.41 -32.80
CA SER A 14 30.48 -31.14 -33.43
C SER A 14 29.51 -30.32 -32.57
N SER A 15 29.78 -29.03 -32.62
CA SER A 15 29.26 -27.91 -31.84
C SER A 15 27.94 -27.39 -32.44
N ALA A 16 27.02 -26.89 -31.60
CA ALA A 16 26.64 -25.47 -31.57
C ALA A 16 25.36 -25.20 -30.74
N ARG A 17 25.52 -24.25 -29.81
CA ARG A 17 24.61 -23.17 -29.36
C ARG A 17 23.11 -23.24 -29.74
N GLY A 18 22.25 -22.96 -28.76
CA GLY A 18 20.91 -22.43 -29.05
C GLY A 18 19.93 -22.38 -27.89
N GLN A 19 20.04 -21.32 -27.10
CA GLN A 19 19.05 -20.60 -26.28
C GLN A 19 17.58 -21.07 -26.18
N ALA A 20 17.06 -20.83 -24.98
CA ALA A 20 15.67 -20.88 -24.53
C ALA A 20 14.70 -19.94 -25.27
N TRP A 21 13.39 -20.25 -25.14
CA TRP A 21 12.30 -19.39 -24.60
C TRP A 21 10.93 -19.68 -25.27
N GLY A 22 9.96 -20.06 -24.42
CA GLY A 22 8.54 -19.68 -24.37
C GLY A 22 7.65 -19.61 -25.62
N ARG A 23 6.52 -20.34 -25.57
CA ARG A 23 5.16 -19.97 -26.09
C ARG A 23 4.14 -20.76 -25.24
N GLY A 24 3.04 -20.23 -24.68
CA GLY A 24 2.15 -19.17 -25.13
C GLY A 24 1.04 -19.76 -26.02
N TRP A 25 -0.01 -20.36 -25.44
CA TRP A 25 -1.11 -20.95 -26.20
C TRP A 25 -2.36 -20.06 -26.18
N ARG A 26 -2.73 -19.53 -27.36
CA ARG A 26 -4.05 -18.99 -27.67
C ARG A 26 -4.86 -20.08 -28.38
N GLY A 27 -6.09 -20.33 -27.91
CA GLY A 27 -7.09 -21.10 -28.64
C GLY A 27 -7.98 -20.19 -29.49
N ARG A 28 -8.16 -20.55 -30.76
CA ARG A 28 -9.07 -19.94 -31.74
C ARG A 28 -10.22 -20.92 -31.96
N GLY A 29 -11.47 -20.46 -31.95
CA GLY A 29 -12.63 -21.25 -32.33
C GLY A 29 -13.69 -20.34 -32.96
N GLU A 30 -13.92 -20.51 -34.26
CA GLU A 30 -14.95 -19.82 -35.06
C GLU A 30 -16.30 -20.55 -34.97
N GLY A 31 -17.39 -19.79 -35.01
CA GLY A 31 -18.75 -20.30 -35.22
C GLY A 31 -19.71 -19.16 -35.61
N ARG A 32 -20.21 -19.19 -36.84
CA ARG A 32 -21.05 -18.17 -37.51
C ARG A 32 -22.53 -18.22 -37.04
N GLY A 33 -23.25 -17.09 -37.10
CA GLY A 33 -24.71 -17.12 -37.19
C GLY A 33 -25.52 -15.81 -36.98
N ARG A 34 -25.74 -15.07 -38.07
CA ARG A 34 -26.91 -14.23 -38.46
C ARG A 34 -27.25 -12.90 -37.74
N SER A 35 -27.36 -11.89 -38.61
CA SER A 35 -27.77 -10.50 -38.40
C SER A 35 -29.29 -10.28 -38.33
N ARG A 36 -29.74 -9.34 -37.48
CA ARG A 36 -30.88 -8.44 -37.71
C ARG A 36 -30.57 -7.07 -37.09
N GLY A 37 -30.86 -6.00 -37.82
CA GLY A 37 -30.40 -4.64 -37.53
C GLY A 37 -31.19 -3.86 -36.49
N ALA A 38 -30.51 -2.84 -35.94
CA ALA A 38 -31.05 -1.68 -35.23
C ALA A 38 -30.04 -0.52 -35.39
N GLY A 39 -30.52 0.72 -35.34
CA GLY A 39 -29.87 1.96 -35.83
C GLY A 39 -28.61 2.45 -35.09
N PRO A 40 -28.14 3.68 -35.41
CA PRO A 40 -26.79 4.12 -35.08
C PRO A 40 -26.61 4.33 -33.56
N SER A 41 -25.67 3.59 -32.99
CA SER A 41 -25.22 3.72 -31.60
C SER A 41 -24.50 5.05 -31.37
N PRO A 42 -24.60 5.67 -30.18
CA PRO A 42 -23.84 6.87 -29.83
C PRO A 42 -22.33 6.54 -29.77
N PRO A 43 -21.44 7.53 -29.99
CA PRO A 43 -20.00 7.30 -29.98
C PRO A 43 -19.55 6.82 -28.59
N PRO A 44 -18.54 5.93 -28.51
CA PRO A 44 -18.04 5.44 -27.24
C PRO A 44 -17.40 6.59 -26.44
N PRO A 45 -17.49 6.57 -25.10
CA PRO A 45 -16.78 7.54 -24.26
C PRO A 45 -15.26 7.41 -24.50
N PRO A 46 -14.49 8.51 -24.42
CA PRO A 46 -13.06 8.45 -24.59
C PRO A 46 -12.43 7.51 -23.53
N PRO A 47 -11.34 6.80 -23.87
CA PRO A 47 -10.66 5.95 -22.91
C PRO A 47 -10.19 6.79 -21.72
N PRO A 48 -10.14 6.21 -20.50
CA PRO A 48 -9.57 6.92 -19.35
C PRO A 48 -8.14 7.29 -19.69
N SER A 49 -7.89 8.60 -19.77
CA SER A 49 -6.58 9.16 -20.00
C SER A 49 -5.67 8.75 -18.86
N THR A 50 -4.85 7.73 -19.08
CA THR A 50 -3.72 7.39 -18.22
C THR A 50 -2.71 8.52 -18.30
N SER A 51 -2.83 9.51 -17.40
CA SER A 51 -1.79 10.50 -17.17
C SER A 51 -0.65 9.82 -16.38
N SER A 52 0.32 9.30 -17.10
CA SER A 52 1.64 9.01 -16.54
C SER A 52 2.29 10.33 -16.13
N PHE A 53 2.32 10.61 -14.82
CA PHE A 53 3.25 11.60 -14.28
C PHE A 53 4.65 10.97 -14.22
N PRO A 54 5.72 11.74 -14.51
CA PRO A 54 7.07 11.24 -14.30
C PRO A 54 7.27 11.00 -12.81
N ALA A 55 7.98 9.92 -12.52
CA ALA A 55 8.53 9.67 -11.20
C ALA A 55 9.30 10.91 -10.71
N ALA A 56 9.15 11.24 -9.43
CA ALA A 56 10.13 12.08 -8.74
C ALA A 56 11.48 11.35 -8.87
N GLY A 57 12.31 11.87 -9.76
CA GLY A 57 13.45 11.14 -10.34
C GLY A 57 13.91 11.79 -11.64
N ALA A 58 13.82 13.11 -11.72
CA ALA A 58 14.57 13.90 -12.69
C ALA A 58 15.44 14.84 -11.85
N THR A 59 16.72 14.49 -11.71
CA THR A 59 17.75 15.45 -11.37
C THR A 59 17.58 16.64 -12.30
N ALA A 60 17.22 17.79 -11.75
CA ALA A 60 17.20 19.05 -12.45
C ALA A 60 18.65 19.40 -12.83
N ALA A 61 19.09 18.89 -13.98
CA ALA A 61 20.23 19.41 -14.69
C ALA A 61 19.69 20.33 -15.79
N ASP A 62 19.68 21.61 -15.41
CA ASP A 62 19.87 22.78 -16.27
C ASP A 62 18.81 23.06 -17.36
N ALA A 63 17.83 23.89 -16.99
CA ALA A 63 17.27 24.92 -17.86
C ALA A 63 16.62 26.03 -17.01
N GLY A 64 17.42 27.04 -16.63
CA GLY A 64 16.99 28.44 -16.46
C GLY A 64 16.03 28.78 -15.33
N GLY A 65 16.59 29.23 -14.19
CA GLY A 65 15.85 30.02 -13.20
C GLY A 65 16.49 29.98 -11.82
N ASP A 66 17.48 30.82 -11.60
CA ASP A 66 18.06 31.15 -10.28
C ASP A 66 17.07 32.00 -9.44
N ALA A 67 15.78 31.66 -9.51
CA ALA A 67 14.73 32.33 -8.77
C ALA A 67 14.71 31.76 -7.35
N PRO A 68 14.80 32.62 -6.32
CA PRO A 68 14.71 32.14 -4.94
C PRO A 68 13.40 31.38 -4.73
N PRO A 69 13.42 30.30 -3.93
CA PRO A 69 12.19 29.58 -3.60
C PRO A 69 11.15 30.57 -3.06
N ILE A 70 9.92 30.47 -3.58
CA ILE A 70 8.83 31.33 -3.14
C ILE A 70 8.62 31.13 -1.64
N ALA A 71 8.67 32.19 -0.85
CA ALA A 71 8.38 32.11 0.58
C ALA A 71 6.87 32.33 0.79
N GLY A 72 6.18 31.35 1.36
CA GLY A 72 4.77 31.46 1.70
C GLY A 72 4.53 32.52 2.78
N SER A 73 3.41 33.24 2.66
CA SER A 73 2.99 34.29 3.61
C SER A 73 1.52 34.20 4.00
N CYS A 74 0.82 33.14 3.60
CA CYS A 74 -0.55 32.90 4.03
C CYS A 74 -0.60 32.65 5.55
N PRO A 75 -1.27 33.48 6.35
CA PRO A 75 -1.29 33.33 7.81
C PRO A 75 -2.25 32.23 8.29
N ASP A 76 -3.15 31.77 7.43
CA ASP A 76 -4.25 30.86 7.78
C ASP A 76 -4.10 29.47 7.09
N MET A 77 -4.83 28.46 7.58
CA MET A 77 -4.87 27.12 6.98
C MET A 77 -5.40 27.09 5.53
N CYS A 78 -6.07 28.15 5.07
CA CYS A 78 -6.55 28.35 3.70
C CYS A 78 -6.39 29.81 3.30
N PRO A 79 -5.79 30.16 2.14
CA PRO A 79 -5.67 31.54 1.68
C PRO A 79 -7.00 32.26 1.59
N ALA A 80 -7.06 33.54 2.00
CA ALA A 80 -8.29 34.34 1.99
C ALA A 80 -8.96 34.40 0.61
N ARG A 81 -8.16 34.49 -0.46
CA ARG A 81 -8.65 34.47 -1.85
C ARG A 81 -9.33 33.16 -2.21
N GLU A 82 -8.74 32.02 -1.80
CA GLU A 82 -9.34 30.70 -2.00
C GLU A 82 -10.63 30.56 -1.19
N ARG A 83 -10.62 30.97 0.10
CA ARG A 83 -11.82 30.94 0.95
C ARG A 83 -12.99 31.68 0.31
N ALA A 84 -12.79 32.93 -0.09
CA ALA A 84 -13.84 33.77 -0.70
C ALA A 84 -14.36 33.15 -2.01
N GLN A 85 -13.47 32.59 -2.83
CA GLN A 85 -13.85 31.90 -4.05
C GLN A 85 -14.70 30.65 -3.76
N ARG A 86 -14.33 29.87 -2.74
CA ARG A 86 -15.04 28.64 -2.37
C ARG A 86 -16.39 28.92 -1.70
N GLU A 87 -16.53 30.01 -0.95
CA GLU A 87 -17.83 30.51 -0.48
C GLU A 87 -18.75 30.88 -1.65
N ARG A 88 -18.23 31.66 -2.61
CA ARG A 88 -18.98 32.07 -3.80
C ARG A 88 -19.44 30.88 -4.64
N LEU A 89 -18.58 29.87 -4.81
CA LEU A 89 -18.87 28.66 -5.58
C LEU A 89 -19.62 27.58 -4.79
N ARG A 90 -19.85 27.76 -3.49
CA ARG A 90 -20.41 26.76 -2.58
C ARG A 90 -19.64 25.44 -2.56
N ASP A 91 -18.31 25.55 -2.65
CA ASP A 91 -17.37 24.43 -2.72
C ASP A 91 -16.65 24.19 -1.37
N LEU A 92 -17.41 24.25 -0.28
CA LEU A 92 -16.95 23.99 1.09
C LEU A 92 -17.26 22.54 1.48
N ALA A 93 -16.26 21.82 1.98
CA ALA A 93 -16.48 20.50 2.60
C ALA A 93 -17.23 20.66 3.93
N VAL A 94 -17.81 19.58 4.43
CA VAL A 94 -18.67 19.60 5.63
C VAL A 94 -17.94 20.20 6.84
N PHE A 95 -16.66 19.88 7.02
CA PHE A 95 -15.81 20.38 8.11
C PHE A 95 -15.48 21.87 8.02
N GLU A 96 -15.70 22.49 6.86
CA GLU A 96 -15.33 23.89 6.62
C GLU A 96 -16.54 24.84 6.78
N ARG A 97 -17.73 24.32 7.06
CA ARG A 97 -18.98 25.08 7.04
C ARG A 97 -19.34 25.62 8.41
N VAL A 98 -19.62 26.92 8.48
CA VAL A 98 -20.16 27.54 9.71
C VAL A 98 -21.64 27.20 9.82
N GLY A 99 -22.03 26.49 10.88
CA GLY A 99 -23.42 26.08 11.10
C GLY A 99 -23.98 25.18 9.99
N GLY A 100 -23.12 24.46 9.26
CA GLY A 100 -23.52 23.58 8.15
C GLY A 100 -23.84 24.29 6.84
N ASP A 101 -23.76 25.63 6.77
CA ASP A 101 -24.07 26.40 5.56
C ASP A 101 -22.97 26.21 4.48
N PRO A 102 -23.30 25.68 3.29
CA PRO A 102 -22.32 25.46 2.21
C PRO A 102 -21.77 26.76 1.59
N ALA A 103 -22.33 27.92 1.91
CA ALA A 103 -21.88 29.22 1.40
C ALA A 103 -21.07 30.03 2.42
N ARG A 104 -20.86 29.54 3.65
CA ARG A 104 -20.19 30.28 4.72
C ARG A 104 -19.10 29.45 5.40
N THR A 105 -17.90 30.01 5.47
CA THR A 105 -16.77 29.43 6.20
C THR A 105 -16.20 30.42 7.22
N SER A 106 -15.17 30.00 7.93
CA SER A 106 -14.34 30.87 8.77
C SER A 106 -12.85 30.53 8.58
N PRO A 107 -11.94 31.48 8.86
CA PRO A 107 -10.49 31.22 8.75
C PRO A 107 -10.00 30.02 9.58
N SER A 108 -10.65 29.74 10.71
CA SER A 108 -10.31 28.63 11.61
C SER A 108 -10.83 27.26 11.15
N LEU A 109 -11.72 27.20 10.16
CA LEU A 109 -12.28 25.94 9.64
C LEU A 109 -11.75 25.59 8.24
N ALA A 110 -11.57 26.61 7.39
CA ALA A 110 -11.18 26.40 5.99
C ALA A 110 -9.75 25.89 5.87
N VAL A 111 -9.56 24.81 5.11
CA VAL A 111 -8.22 24.28 4.79
C VAL A 111 -8.00 24.32 3.29
N LYS A 112 -6.81 24.74 2.86
CA LYS A 112 -6.44 24.87 1.45
C LYS A 112 -6.64 23.56 0.68
N LYS A 113 -7.41 23.57 -0.40
CA LYS A 113 -7.58 22.41 -1.30
C LYS A 113 -6.30 22.10 -2.06
N PHE A 114 -6.13 20.85 -2.46
CA PHE A 114 -5.04 20.48 -3.38
C PHE A 114 -5.31 20.98 -4.79
N CYS A 115 -4.33 21.66 -5.40
CA CYS A 115 -4.45 22.15 -6.78
C CYS A 115 -3.73 21.20 -7.75
N ARG A 116 -4.45 20.57 -8.69
CA ARG A 116 -3.86 19.65 -9.68
C ARG A 116 -2.93 20.33 -10.66
N THR A 117 -3.24 21.58 -11.04
CA THR A 117 -2.55 22.34 -12.07
C THR A 117 -2.15 23.69 -11.51
N ILE A 118 -0.86 23.83 -11.20
CA ILE A 118 -0.29 25.10 -10.78
C ILE A 118 0.33 25.77 -11.99
N SER A 119 -0.07 27.00 -12.27
CA SER A 119 0.64 27.87 -13.20
C SER A 119 1.56 28.79 -12.40
N SER A 120 2.87 28.62 -12.55
CA SER A 120 3.91 29.35 -11.79
C SER A 120 3.80 30.87 -11.93
N THR A 121 3.21 31.38 -13.01
CA THR A 121 3.01 32.81 -13.26
C THR A 121 1.85 33.42 -12.46
N SER A 122 0.99 32.61 -11.84
CA SER A 122 -0.24 33.08 -11.16
C SER A 122 -0.21 32.95 -9.63
N VAL A 123 0.79 32.24 -9.08
CA VAL A 123 0.88 31.98 -7.65
C VAL A 123 1.55 33.14 -6.94
N GLN A 124 0.89 33.67 -5.92
CA GLN A 124 1.43 34.70 -5.05
C GLN A 124 1.92 34.08 -3.73
N ALA A 125 2.82 34.77 -3.04
CA ALA A 125 3.28 34.34 -1.72
C ALA A 125 2.12 34.17 -0.72
N SER A 126 1.06 34.98 -0.85
CA SER A 126 -0.14 34.92 -0.01
C SER A 126 -1.03 33.71 -0.30
N ASP A 127 -0.78 32.97 -1.38
CA ASP A 127 -1.48 31.72 -1.69
C ASP A 127 -0.81 30.50 -1.06
N ILE A 128 0.40 30.64 -0.50
CA ILE A 128 1.20 29.53 0.04
C ILE A 128 1.35 29.70 1.55
N ARG A 129 1.10 28.62 2.30
CA ARG A 129 1.26 28.59 3.76
C ARG A 129 2.73 28.43 4.13
N PRO A 130 3.30 29.25 5.03
CA PRO A 130 4.63 29.03 5.58
C PRO A 130 4.64 27.81 6.52
N LEU A 131 5.83 27.30 6.82
CA LEU A 131 6.04 26.09 7.63
C LEU A 131 5.27 26.05 8.96
N PRO A 132 5.21 27.14 9.78
CA PRO A 132 4.47 27.09 11.04
C PRO A 132 2.97 26.82 10.83
N VAL A 133 2.38 27.44 9.80
CA VAL A 133 0.96 27.26 9.44
C VAL A 133 0.72 25.87 8.86
N LEU A 134 1.68 25.31 8.12
CA LEU A 134 1.60 23.94 7.63
C LEU A 134 1.61 22.91 8.76
N ARG A 135 2.42 23.11 9.80
CA ARG A 135 2.44 22.26 10.99
C ARG A 135 1.11 22.34 11.75
N GLU A 136 0.62 23.55 12.02
CA GLU A 136 -0.68 23.77 12.67
C GLU A 136 -1.83 23.15 11.86
N THR A 137 -1.80 23.31 10.53
CA THR A 137 -2.78 22.67 9.64
C THR A 137 -2.74 21.15 9.80
N MET A 138 -1.54 20.56 9.88
CA MET A 138 -1.41 19.11 10.01
C MET A 138 -1.94 18.62 11.36
N ASP A 139 -1.70 19.37 12.44
CA ASP A 139 -2.25 19.06 13.77
C ASP A 139 -3.79 19.12 13.78
N TYR A 140 -4.37 20.13 13.14
CA TYR A 140 -5.82 20.24 12.96
C TYR A 140 -6.40 19.06 12.18
N LEU A 141 -5.75 18.64 11.09
CA LEU A 141 -6.21 17.51 10.28
C LEU A 141 -6.15 16.18 11.04
N LEU A 142 -5.09 15.94 11.83
CA LEU A 142 -5.01 14.76 12.68
C LEU A 142 -6.07 14.78 13.79
N HIS A 143 -6.33 15.95 14.39
CA HIS A 143 -7.40 16.07 15.37
C HIS A 143 -8.76 15.71 14.77
N LEU A 144 -9.04 16.11 13.52
CA LEU A 144 -10.27 15.70 12.81
C LEU A 144 -10.33 14.19 12.58
N LEU A 145 -9.21 13.53 12.33
CA LEU A 145 -9.16 12.07 12.19
C LEU A 145 -9.62 11.36 13.46
N ASP A 146 -9.20 11.88 14.62
CA ASP A 146 -9.45 11.25 15.93
C ASP A 146 -10.81 11.62 16.54
N SER A 147 -11.32 12.82 16.28
CA SER A 147 -12.48 13.39 16.99
C SER A 147 -13.77 13.47 16.16
N SER A 148 -13.70 13.25 14.84
CA SER A 148 -14.87 13.45 13.98
C SER A 148 -15.93 12.37 14.17
N GLU A 149 -17.19 12.80 14.33
CA GLU A 149 -18.36 11.92 14.35
C GLU A 149 -18.87 11.54 12.95
N HIS A 150 -18.30 12.14 11.90
CA HIS A 150 -18.67 11.81 10.51
C HIS A 150 -18.18 10.42 10.09
N GLN A 151 -18.87 9.82 9.12
CA GLN A 151 -18.43 8.58 8.48
C GLN A 151 -17.00 8.69 7.97
N PHE A 152 -16.21 7.64 8.20
CA PHE A 152 -14.77 7.65 7.89
C PHE A 152 -14.46 8.04 6.45
N GLY A 153 -15.26 7.62 5.46
CA GLY A 153 -15.04 7.99 4.06
C GLY A 153 -15.04 9.51 3.84
N ILE A 154 -15.91 10.25 4.52
CA ILE A 154 -16.00 11.71 4.43
C ILE A 154 -14.76 12.37 5.05
N VAL A 155 -14.33 11.86 6.22
CA VAL A 155 -13.13 12.32 6.93
C VAL A 155 -11.88 12.04 6.10
N HIS A 156 -11.76 10.81 5.59
CA HIS A 156 -10.68 10.37 4.72
C HIS A 156 -10.55 11.27 3.50
N ASP A 157 -11.63 11.48 2.73
CA ASP A 157 -11.56 12.24 1.48
C ASP A 157 -11.14 13.69 1.72
N PHE A 158 -11.57 14.28 2.84
CA PHE A 158 -11.14 15.61 3.25
C PHE A 158 -9.65 15.64 3.58
N ILE A 159 -9.19 14.80 4.52
CA ILE A 159 -7.79 14.80 4.96
C ILE A 159 -6.86 14.37 3.82
N PHE A 160 -7.27 13.39 3.01
CA PHE A 160 -6.53 12.92 1.83
C PHE A 160 -6.27 14.07 0.83
N ASP A 161 -7.26 14.93 0.57
CA ASP A 161 -7.05 16.09 -0.29
C ASP A 161 -6.17 17.15 0.40
N ARG A 162 -6.45 17.48 1.66
CA ARG A 162 -5.75 18.57 2.36
C ARG A 162 -4.29 18.26 2.67
N THR A 163 -3.96 17.01 2.99
CA THR A 163 -2.56 16.58 3.16
C THR A 163 -1.75 16.69 1.87
N ARG A 164 -2.37 16.43 0.71
CA ARG A 164 -1.71 16.69 -0.60
C ARG A 164 -1.43 18.17 -0.82
N SER A 165 -2.34 19.05 -0.40
CA SER A 165 -2.12 20.50 -0.43
C SER A 165 -0.98 20.93 0.50
N VAL A 166 -0.90 20.35 1.70
CA VAL A 166 0.20 20.61 2.65
C VAL A 166 1.55 20.22 2.04
N ARG A 167 1.68 19.00 1.49
CA ARG A 167 2.90 18.57 0.81
C ARG A 167 3.23 19.41 -0.43
N GLN A 168 2.20 19.85 -1.18
CA GLN A 168 2.37 20.74 -2.32
C GLN A 168 2.98 22.08 -1.90
N ASP A 169 2.51 22.68 -0.80
CA ASP A 169 3.09 23.92 -0.29
C ASP A 169 4.53 23.74 0.22
N LEU A 170 4.86 22.61 0.87
CA LEU A 170 6.24 22.29 1.26
C LEU A 170 7.16 22.19 0.04
N SER A 171 6.71 21.48 -0.99
CA SER A 171 7.47 21.28 -2.24
C SER A 171 7.66 22.59 -3.01
N MET A 172 6.63 23.45 -3.10
CA MET A 172 6.75 24.74 -3.79
C MET A 172 7.76 25.69 -3.12
N GLN A 173 7.93 25.58 -1.81
CA GLN A 173 8.87 26.38 -1.04
C GLN A 173 10.25 25.71 -0.90
N ASN A 174 10.45 24.51 -1.47
CA ASN A 174 11.67 23.70 -1.31
C ASN A 174 12.11 23.53 0.16
N ILE A 175 11.16 23.35 1.08
CA ILE A 175 11.46 23.22 2.52
C ILE A 175 11.87 21.79 2.85
N VAL A 176 13.09 21.62 3.36
CA VAL A 176 13.62 20.35 3.87
C VAL A 176 14.26 20.60 5.23
N ASN A 177 13.60 20.15 6.29
CA ASN A 177 14.08 20.21 7.69
C ASN A 177 13.30 19.21 8.56
N ASP A 178 13.65 19.13 9.84
CA ASP A 178 13.05 18.18 10.79
C ASP A 178 11.52 18.36 10.94
N GLN A 179 11.01 19.59 10.89
CA GLN A 179 9.56 19.83 10.98
C GLN A 179 8.83 19.37 9.71
N ALA A 180 9.41 19.60 8.52
CA ALA A 180 8.85 19.10 7.27
C ALA A 180 8.85 17.56 7.24
N ILE A 181 9.90 16.92 7.74
CA ILE A 181 9.95 15.47 7.93
C ILE A 181 8.81 15.00 8.84
N GLN A 182 8.62 15.63 10.00
CA GLN A 182 7.52 15.27 10.91
C GLN A 182 6.15 15.39 10.25
N ILE A 183 5.93 16.42 9.41
CA ILE A 183 4.69 16.57 8.65
C ILE A 183 4.52 15.38 7.68
N TYR A 184 5.56 14.98 6.94
CA TYR A 184 5.50 13.84 6.04
C TYR A 184 5.27 12.51 6.78
N GLU A 185 5.95 12.32 7.91
CA GLU A 185 5.75 11.20 8.82
C GLU A 185 4.28 11.09 9.26
N ASP A 186 3.66 12.21 9.64
CA ASP A 186 2.25 12.26 10.03
C ASP A 186 1.29 11.98 8.87
N VAL A 187 1.59 12.48 7.66
CA VAL A 187 0.82 12.14 6.46
C VAL A 187 0.92 10.64 6.13
N ILE A 188 2.09 10.03 6.30
CA ILE A 188 2.28 8.59 6.12
C ILE A 188 1.47 7.81 7.16
N LYS A 189 1.52 8.19 8.44
CA LYS A 189 0.69 7.57 9.49
C LYS A 189 -0.79 7.64 9.14
N PHE A 190 -1.28 8.80 8.71
CA PHE A 190 -2.66 8.96 8.24
C PHE A 190 -2.99 7.97 7.13
N HIS A 191 -2.12 7.83 6.13
CA HIS A 191 -2.36 6.89 5.02
C HIS A 191 -2.32 5.42 5.45
N ILE A 192 -1.46 5.04 6.40
CA ILE A 192 -1.39 3.67 6.94
C ILE A 192 -2.68 3.36 7.72
N ILE A 193 -3.09 4.24 8.63
CA ILE A 193 -4.33 4.10 9.41
C ILE A 193 -5.54 4.06 8.46
N SER A 194 -5.57 4.95 7.47
CA SER A 194 -6.62 4.98 6.46
C SER A 194 -6.66 3.70 5.64
N HIS A 195 -5.51 3.16 5.26
CA HIS A 195 -5.47 1.89 4.52
C HIS A 195 -6.09 0.76 5.36
N GLN A 196 -5.74 0.67 6.64
CA GLN A 196 -6.30 -0.32 7.57
C GLN A 196 -7.83 -0.17 7.69
N ILE A 197 -8.34 1.04 7.90
CA ILE A 197 -9.78 1.31 8.08
C ILE A 197 -10.55 1.12 6.77
N LEU A 198 -10.04 1.66 5.65
CA LEU A 198 -10.66 1.45 4.34
C LEU A 198 -10.69 -0.03 3.99
N ALA A 199 -9.58 -0.74 4.22
CA ALA A 199 -9.53 -2.17 4.02
C ALA A 199 -10.64 -2.87 4.81
N ARG A 200 -10.88 -2.50 6.08
CA ARG A 200 -11.97 -3.02 6.95
C ARG A 200 -13.40 -2.65 6.50
N ASN A 201 -13.57 -1.58 5.73
CA ASN A 201 -14.90 -1.13 5.30
C ASN A 201 -15.21 -1.48 3.82
N CYS A 202 -14.27 -2.10 3.10
CA CYS A 202 -14.44 -2.52 1.71
C CYS A 202 -15.41 -3.70 1.55
N GLN A 203 -16.72 -3.44 1.51
CA GLN A 203 -17.70 -4.38 0.93
C GLN A 203 -18.19 -3.95 -0.47
N ASP A 204 -17.92 -2.71 -0.88
CA ASP A 204 -18.43 -2.11 -2.13
C ASP A 204 -17.32 -1.83 -3.17
N SER A 205 -17.67 -1.76 -4.46
CA SER A 205 -16.72 -1.54 -5.57
C SER A 205 -15.95 -0.23 -5.47
N ASP A 206 -16.57 0.82 -4.92
CA ASP A 206 -15.98 2.16 -4.81
C ASP A 206 -14.83 2.20 -3.80
N ALA A 207 -14.90 1.37 -2.76
CA ALA A 207 -13.90 1.29 -1.70
C ALA A 207 -12.55 0.73 -2.22
N SER A 208 -12.59 -0.09 -3.28
CA SER A 208 -11.38 -0.57 -3.97
C SER A 208 -10.59 0.56 -4.65
N SER A 209 -11.29 1.54 -5.23
CA SER A 209 -10.66 2.70 -5.88
C SER A 209 -10.03 3.67 -4.86
N LEU A 210 -10.72 3.91 -3.73
CA LEU A 210 -10.19 4.73 -2.64
C LEU A 210 -8.96 4.10 -2.00
N CYS A 211 -9.00 2.79 -1.74
CA CYS A 211 -7.87 2.05 -1.20
C CYS A 211 -6.65 2.14 -2.14
N TYR A 212 -6.85 1.97 -3.45
CA TYR A 212 -5.80 2.11 -4.45
C TYR A 212 -5.18 3.51 -4.45
N LEU A 213 -6.00 4.57 -4.49
CA LEU A 213 -5.51 5.96 -4.48
C LEU A 213 -4.79 6.32 -3.18
N ASN A 214 -5.28 5.84 -2.03
CA ASN A 214 -4.62 5.99 -0.74
C ASN A 214 -3.21 5.39 -0.76
N MET A 215 -3.07 4.16 -1.27
CA MET A 215 -1.78 3.48 -1.38
C MET A 215 -0.82 4.16 -2.36
N GLU A 216 -1.34 4.70 -3.47
CA GLU A 216 -0.53 5.49 -4.39
C GLU A 216 0.03 6.76 -3.73
N GLN A 217 -0.78 7.46 -2.92
CA GLN A 217 -0.33 8.64 -2.20
C GLN A 217 0.61 8.30 -1.04
N LEU A 218 0.39 7.19 -0.34
CA LEU A 218 1.32 6.67 0.67
C LEU A 218 2.71 6.46 0.05
N MET A 219 2.77 5.78 -1.10
CA MET A 219 4.03 5.50 -1.77
C MET A 219 4.75 6.79 -2.21
N LYS A 220 4.02 7.74 -2.81
CA LYS A 220 4.58 9.05 -3.17
C LYS A 220 5.11 9.81 -1.95
N CYS A 221 4.42 9.72 -0.81
CA CYS A 221 4.85 10.34 0.44
C CYS A 221 6.13 9.72 0.98
N LEU A 222 6.23 8.39 0.96
CA LEU A 222 7.44 7.66 1.39
C LEU A 222 8.65 8.03 0.54
N ILE A 223 8.51 8.06 -0.79
CA ILE A 223 9.62 8.43 -1.70
C ILE A 223 10.13 9.84 -1.38
N SER A 224 9.23 10.82 -1.30
CA SER A 224 9.62 12.19 -0.93
C SER A 224 10.22 12.30 0.48
N LEU A 225 9.78 11.47 1.42
CA LEU A 225 10.37 11.42 2.76
C LEU A 225 11.82 10.89 2.71
N TYR A 226 12.09 9.87 1.91
CA TYR A 226 13.45 9.34 1.72
C TYR A 226 14.38 10.36 1.07
N ASP A 227 13.89 11.10 0.06
CA ASP A 227 14.65 12.20 -0.55
C ASP A 227 15.04 13.25 0.51
N MET A 228 14.13 13.57 1.45
CA MET A 228 14.42 14.49 2.55
C MET A 228 15.42 13.92 3.55
N TYR A 229 15.32 12.65 3.92
CA TYR A 229 16.31 12.00 4.79
C TYR A 229 17.71 12.05 4.17
N ASP A 230 17.84 11.72 2.88
CA ASP A 230 19.12 11.77 2.15
C ASP A 230 19.74 13.17 2.13
N VAL A 231 18.92 14.22 2.03
CA VAL A 231 19.38 15.61 2.12
C VAL A 231 19.87 15.95 3.54
N ILE A 232 19.14 15.54 4.58
CA ILE A 232 19.52 15.84 5.96
C ILE A 232 20.73 15.04 6.43
N HIS A 233 20.92 13.79 5.99
CA HIS A 233 22.12 12.99 6.35
C HIS A 233 23.42 13.55 5.83
N LYS A 234 23.39 14.35 4.75
CA LYS A 234 24.57 15.11 4.32
C LYS A 234 24.98 16.16 5.35
N SER A 235 24.08 16.52 6.27
CA SER A 235 24.27 17.58 7.27
C SER A 235 24.25 17.10 8.74
N ASN A 236 23.64 15.95 9.07
CA ASN A 236 23.40 15.49 10.44
C ASN A 236 23.49 13.94 10.59
N SER A 237 23.42 13.44 11.83
CA SER A 237 23.40 12.00 12.14
C SER A 237 22.00 11.36 12.04
N GLN A 238 21.99 10.04 11.84
CA GLN A 238 20.79 9.23 11.60
C GLN A 238 19.85 9.12 12.82
N SER A 239 18.53 9.18 12.57
CA SER A 239 17.48 9.03 13.59
C SER A 239 16.93 7.61 13.61
N SER A 240 16.57 7.08 14.79
CA SER A 240 15.96 5.75 14.93
C SER A 240 14.58 5.63 14.26
N LYS A 241 13.88 6.73 14.01
CA LYS A 241 12.54 6.70 13.39
C LYS A 241 12.62 6.40 11.90
N GLU A 242 13.66 6.88 11.24
CA GLU A 242 13.85 6.75 9.81
C GLU A 242 13.83 5.28 9.35
N THR A 243 14.51 4.39 10.10
CA THR A 243 14.60 2.96 9.74
C THR A 243 13.24 2.29 9.74
N GLU A 244 12.32 2.72 10.60
CA GLU A 244 10.93 2.30 10.60
C GLU A 244 10.22 2.68 9.29
N TYR A 245 10.37 3.94 8.84
CA TYR A 245 9.76 4.39 7.58
C TYR A 245 10.35 3.68 6.36
N TYR A 246 11.66 3.42 6.31
CA TYR A 246 12.25 2.59 5.24
C TYR A 246 11.67 1.16 5.25
N SER A 247 11.39 0.60 6.44
CA SER A 247 10.82 -0.74 6.54
C SER A 247 9.44 -0.84 5.88
N PHE A 248 8.62 0.23 5.93
CA PHE A 248 7.29 0.25 5.32
C PHE A 248 7.35 -0.02 3.81
N TYR A 249 8.32 0.56 3.10
CA TYR A 249 8.50 0.33 1.67
C TYR A 249 8.69 -1.16 1.35
N VAL A 250 9.45 -1.87 2.18
CA VAL A 250 9.69 -3.31 2.02
C VAL A 250 8.42 -4.11 2.32
N LEU A 251 7.72 -3.78 3.41
CA LEU A 251 6.48 -4.47 3.80
C LEU A 251 5.37 -4.32 2.75
N LEU A 252 5.31 -3.16 2.07
CA LEU A 252 4.34 -2.91 1.01
C LEU A 252 4.44 -3.92 -0.16
N HIS A 253 5.56 -4.63 -0.31
CA HIS A 253 5.74 -5.65 -1.35
C HIS A 253 5.08 -7.01 -1.06
N LEU A 254 4.46 -7.21 0.10
CA LEU A 254 3.86 -8.49 0.47
C LEU A 254 2.60 -8.85 -0.32
N GLY A 255 1.80 -7.85 -0.72
CA GLY A 255 0.51 -8.11 -1.37
C GLY A 255 -0.02 -7.00 -2.25
N CYS A 256 0.61 -5.83 -2.27
CA CYS A 256 0.16 -4.77 -3.16
C CYS A 256 0.57 -5.09 -4.60
N LYS A 257 -0.40 -5.05 -5.53
CA LYS A 257 -0.15 -4.59 -6.90
C LYS A 257 0.21 -3.11 -6.82
N ILE A 258 1.36 -2.81 -6.25
CA ILE A 258 1.86 -1.44 -6.08
C ILE A 258 1.86 -0.82 -7.48
N PRO A 259 1.27 0.37 -7.67
CA PRO A 259 1.37 1.10 -8.93
C PRO A 259 2.85 1.32 -9.24
N LYS A 260 3.39 0.50 -10.15
CA LYS A 260 4.72 0.57 -10.77
C LYS A 260 5.77 1.27 -9.90
N MET A 261 6.40 0.51 -9.03
CA MET A 261 7.71 0.93 -8.57
C MET A 261 8.67 1.03 -9.75
N VAL A 262 9.38 2.15 -9.81
CA VAL A 262 10.32 2.45 -10.91
C VAL A 262 11.47 1.45 -10.90
N ASP A 263 11.89 1.03 -9.71
CA ASP A 263 13.01 0.13 -9.49
C ASP A 263 12.62 -1.16 -8.76
N SER A 264 13.30 -2.25 -9.09
CA SER A 264 13.22 -3.49 -8.31
C SER A 264 13.69 -3.25 -6.87
N LEU A 265 13.09 -3.94 -5.89
CA LEU A 265 13.55 -3.91 -4.50
C LEU A 265 15.06 -4.12 -4.37
N SER A 266 15.62 -5.04 -5.15
CA SER A 266 17.06 -5.32 -5.18
C SER A 266 17.90 -4.10 -5.55
N LEU A 267 17.44 -3.29 -6.50
CA LEU A 267 18.15 -2.09 -6.91
C LEU A 267 18.03 -1.01 -5.84
N TRP A 268 16.83 -0.82 -5.30
CA TRP A 268 16.60 0.11 -4.19
C TRP A 268 17.46 -0.21 -2.95
N TYR A 269 17.58 -1.49 -2.58
CA TYR A 269 18.49 -1.93 -1.50
C TYR A 269 19.94 -1.56 -1.76
N GLY A 270 20.39 -1.55 -3.01
CA GLY A 270 21.76 -1.20 -3.38
C GLY A 270 22.11 0.26 -3.10
N HIS A 271 21.12 1.13 -2.94
CA HIS A 271 21.30 2.55 -2.64
C HIS A 271 21.22 2.87 -1.15
N LEU A 272 20.83 1.92 -0.29
CA LEU A 272 20.65 2.17 1.14
C LEU A 272 21.97 2.07 1.92
N PRO A 273 22.19 2.95 2.91
CA PRO A 273 23.27 2.81 3.88
C PRO A 273 23.20 1.50 4.67
N THR A 274 24.36 0.93 4.98
CA THR A 274 24.48 -0.32 5.77
C THR A 274 23.79 -0.22 7.13
N SER A 275 23.82 0.94 7.78
CA SER A 275 23.14 1.17 9.07
C SER A 275 21.62 1.01 8.98
N ILE A 276 21.00 1.48 7.89
CA ILE A 276 19.57 1.28 7.64
C ILE A 276 19.28 -0.19 7.37
N VAL A 277 20.10 -0.85 6.54
CA VAL A 277 19.91 -2.26 6.17
C VAL A 277 20.04 -3.21 7.37
N GLN A 278 20.89 -2.87 8.33
CA GLN A 278 21.15 -3.64 9.56
C GLN A 278 20.24 -3.25 10.73
N SER A 279 19.38 -2.26 10.57
CA SER A 279 18.41 -1.87 11.60
C SER A 279 17.43 -3.00 11.92
N LYS A 280 16.90 -3.00 13.14
CA LYS A 280 15.93 -4.01 13.57
C LYS A 280 14.65 -3.97 12.72
N GLU A 281 14.18 -2.78 12.36
CA GLU A 281 12.97 -2.58 11.56
C GLU A 281 13.13 -3.14 10.15
N MET A 282 14.31 -2.97 9.55
CA MET A 282 14.61 -3.47 8.22
C MET A 282 14.85 -4.99 8.20
N ILE A 283 15.55 -5.51 9.21
CA ILE A 283 15.73 -6.97 9.38
C ILE A 283 14.37 -7.64 9.57
N PHE A 284 13.48 -7.06 10.38
CA PHE A 284 12.09 -7.49 10.52
C PHE A 284 11.40 -7.55 9.15
N ALA A 285 11.36 -6.43 8.41
CA ALA A 285 10.64 -6.37 7.14
C ALA A 285 11.16 -7.38 6.09
N ARG A 286 12.48 -7.52 6.00
CA ARG A 286 13.13 -8.54 5.15
C ARG A 286 12.76 -9.96 5.54
N SER A 287 12.70 -10.21 6.85
CA SER A 287 12.36 -11.52 7.39
C SER A 287 10.91 -11.89 7.08
N ILE A 288 9.98 -10.95 7.27
CA ILE A 288 8.57 -11.13 6.92
C ILE A 288 8.41 -11.43 5.43
N LEU A 289 9.02 -10.63 4.55
CA LEU A 289 8.97 -10.87 3.10
C LEU A 289 9.55 -12.24 2.71
N ARG A 290 10.65 -12.64 3.34
CA ARG A 290 11.26 -13.96 3.13
C ARG A 290 10.33 -15.09 3.57
N TYR A 291 9.75 -15.01 4.77
CA TYR A 291 8.87 -16.07 5.28
C TYR A 291 7.59 -16.19 4.48
N TYR A 292 7.01 -15.07 4.03
CA TYR A 292 5.87 -15.05 3.13
C TYR A 292 6.18 -15.77 1.81
N ASN A 293 7.31 -15.43 1.18
CA ASN A 293 7.69 -16.03 -0.10
C ASN A 293 8.06 -17.51 -0.01
N LEU A 294 8.70 -17.93 1.09
CA LEU A 294 9.04 -19.34 1.35
C LEU A 294 7.84 -20.17 1.85
N GLY A 295 6.70 -19.55 2.15
CA GLY A 295 5.53 -20.24 2.71
C GLY A 295 5.72 -20.70 4.16
N ASN A 296 6.62 -20.06 4.93
CA ASN A 296 6.79 -20.35 6.35
C ASN A 296 5.82 -19.51 7.19
N PHE A 297 4.54 -19.86 7.13
CA PHE A 297 3.47 -19.08 7.75
C PHE A 297 3.58 -19.02 9.28
N LYS A 298 4.04 -20.11 9.93
CA LYS A 298 4.28 -20.09 11.38
C LYS A 298 5.26 -19.00 11.78
N ARG A 299 6.44 -18.93 11.14
CA ARG A 299 7.43 -17.88 11.44
C ARG A 299 6.93 -16.50 11.02
N PHE A 300 6.21 -16.40 9.90
CA PHE A 300 5.60 -15.15 9.44
C PHE A 300 4.70 -14.55 10.53
N PHE A 301 3.68 -15.28 11.00
CA PHE A 301 2.76 -14.75 12.01
C PHE A 301 3.44 -14.54 13.37
N CYS A 302 4.26 -15.50 13.84
CA CYS A 302 4.94 -15.37 15.13
C CYS A 302 5.86 -14.14 15.22
N ILE A 303 6.59 -13.80 14.15
CA ILE A 303 7.49 -12.64 14.17
C ILE A 303 6.71 -11.34 14.10
N ILE A 304 5.62 -11.28 13.31
CA ILE A 304 4.75 -10.09 13.33
C ILE A 304 4.19 -9.87 14.74
N ALA A 305 3.71 -10.93 15.39
CA ALA A 305 3.17 -10.84 16.75
C ALA A 305 4.21 -10.43 17.81
N ALA A 306 5.47 -10.83 17.65
CA ALA A 306 6.52 -10.61 18.64
C ALA A 306 7.29 -9.29 18.44
N GLU A 307 7.49 -8.86 17.20
CA GLU A 307 8.48 -7.82 16.87
C GLU A 307 7.90 -6.61 16.13
N ALA A 308 6.69 -6.69 15.56
CA ALA A 308 6.15 -5.59 14.77
C ALA A 308 5.89 -4.35 15.63
N THR A 309 6.26 -3.17 15.13
CA THR A 309 5.78 -1.91 15.70
C THR A 309 4.28 -1.74 15.42
N ASP A 310 3.61 -0.85 16.15
CA ASP A 310 2.19 -0.56 15.93
C ASP A 310 1.90 -0.16 14.48
N LEU A 311 2.72 0.71 13.88
CA LEU A 311 2.55 1.12 12.48
C LEU A 311 2.85 0.00 11.49
N GLN A 312 3.89 -0.81 11.73
CA GLN A 312 4.18 -1.98 10.87
C GLN A 312 3.04 -2.99 10.91
N LEU A 313 2.45 -3.23 12.09
CA LEU A 313 1.32 -4.13 12.26
C LEU A 313 0.08 -3.61 11.51
N ARG A 314 -0.26 -2.33 11.68
CA ARG A 314 -1.39 -1.69 10.95
C ARG A 314 -1.21 -1.76 9.44
N LEU A 315 0.02 -1.56 8.97
CA LEU A 315 0.36 -1.68 7.55
C LEU A 315 0.19 -3.12 7.05
N LEU A 316 0.54 -4.12 7.86
CA LEU A 316 0.49 -5.53 7.48
C LEU A 316 -0.90 -6.16 7.55
N GLU A 317 -1.75 -5.66 8.44
CA GLU A 317 -3.04 -6.26 8.77
C GLU A 317 -3.93 -6.57 7.55
N PRO A 318 -4.08 -5.65 6.55
CA PRO A 318 -4.87 -5.92 5.36
C PRO A 318 -4.39 -7.12 4.53
N PHE A 319 -3.11 -7.51 4.64
CA PHE A 319 -2.50 -8.61 3.88
C PHE A 319 -2.53 -9.95 4.62
N LEU A 320 -2.87 -9.97 5.92
CA LEU A 320 -2.79 -11.18 6.73
C LEU A 320 -3.70 -12.29 6.19
N ASN A 321 -4.92 -11.97 5.75
CA ASN A 321 -5.82 -12.99 5.20
C ASN A 321 -5.36 -13.53 3.85
N GLU A 322 -4.67 -12.72 3.02
CA GLU A 322 -4.03 -13.23 1.82
C GLU A 322 -2.95 -14.26 2.16
N ALA A 323 -2.13 -13.98 3.19
CA ALA A 323 -1.16 -14.93 3.71
C ALA A 323 -1.83 -16.20 4.26
N ARG A 324 -2.97 -16.09 4.96
CA ARG A 324 -3.74 -17.24 5.49
C ARG A 324 -4.34 -18.09 4.37
N VAL A 325 -4.96 -17.48 3.36
CA VAL A 325 -5.49 -18.18 2.18
C VAL A 325 -4.37 -18.92 1.45
N ARG A 326 -3.22 -18.27 1.28
CA ARG A 326 -2.04 -18.89 0.69
C ARG A 326 -1.56 -20.07 1.54
N ALA A 327 -1.57 -19.96 2.87
CA ALA A 327 -1.24 -21.07 3.77
C ALA A 327 -2.21 -22.26 3.61
N LEU A 328 -3.51 -21.99 3.58
CA LEU A 328 -4.54 -23.02 3.35
C LEU A 328 -4.35 -23.74 2.01
N MET A 329 -3.99 -23.02 0.95
CA MET A 329 -3.61 -23.62 -0.32
C MET A 329 -2.45 -24.61 -0.16
N TYR A 330 -1.39 -24.22 0.57
CA TYR A 330 -0.27 -25.13 0.83
C TYR A 330 -0.69 -26.35 1.63
N PHE A 331 -1.43 -26.19 2.73
CA PHE A 331 -1.92 -27.32 3.53
C PHE A 331 -2.78 -28.28 2.69
N ASN A 332 -3.69 -27.75 1.86
CA ASN A 332 -4.51 -28.57 0.98
C ASN A 332 -3.69 -29.31 -0.09
N HIS A 333 -2.69 -28.66 -0.69
CA HIS A 333 -1.92 -29.24 -1.79
C HIS A 333 -0.77 -30.14 -1.35
N SER A 334 -0.13 -29.89 -0.21
CA SER A 334 1.02 -30.68 0.25
C SER A 334 0.65 -31.75 1.28
N GLY A 335 -0.50 -31.63 1.94
CA GLY A 335 -0.93 -32.55 2.98
C GLY A 335 -1.21 -33.98 2.47
N TYR A 336 -0.97 -34.95 3.34
CA TYR A 336 -1.32 -36.35 3.09
C TYR A 336 -2.83 -36.54 3.29
N LYS A 337 -3.50 -37.22 2.34
CA LYS A 337 -4.98 -37.30 2.29
C LYS A 337 -5.62 -37.86 3.57
N LEU A 338 -4.95 -38.79 4.27
CA LEU A 338 -5.46 -39.40 5.50
C LEU A 338 -5.14 -38.58 6.76
N GLN A 339 -4.30 -37.55 6.65
CA GLN A 339 -3.93 -36.69 7.77
C GLN A 339 -4.80 -35.44 7.74
N HIS A 340 -5.88 -35.47 8.52
CA HIS A 340 -6.75 -34.32 8.67
C HIS A 340 -6.03 -33.24 9.48
N HIS A 341 -6.21 -31.98 9.11
CA HIS A 341 -5.65 -30.86 9.85
C HIS A 341 -6.69 -30.28 10.81
N PRO A 342 -6.49 -30.41 12.14
CA PRO A 342 -7.36 -29.76 13.11
C PRO A 342 -7.32 -28.25 12.94
N LEU A 343 -8.50 -27.63 12.93
CA LEU A 343 -8.63 -26.18 12.82
C LEU A 343 -8.05 -25.47 14.04
N THR A 344 -8.10 -26.08 15.23
CA THR A 344 -7.44 -25.58 16.44
C THR A 344 -5.94 -25.36 16.23
N HIS A 345 -5.25 -26.37 15.71
CA HIS A 345 -3.82 -26.30 15.43
C HIS A 345 -3.48 -25.28 14.33
N LEU A 346 -4.31 -25.21 13.28
CA LEU A 346 -4.11 -24.23 12.21
C LEU A 346 -4.40 -22.80 12.67
N SER A 347 -5.39 -22.61 13.54
CA SER A 347 -5.74 -21.35 14.18
C SER A 347 -4.55 -20.78 14.97
N GLU A 348 -3.84 -21.63 15.71
CA GLU A 348 -2.60 -21.25 16.41
C GLU A 348 -1.48 -20.85 15.43
N ILE A 349 -1.25 -21.63 14.37
CA ILE A 349 -0.19 -21.35 13.38
C ILE A 349 -0.46 -20.05 12.63
N LEU A 350 -1.72 -19.81 12.26
CA LEU A 350 -2.16 -18.69 11.43
C LEU A 350 -2.60 -17.47 12.27
N MET A 351 -2.51 -17.60 13.60
CA MET A 351 -2.86 -16.59 14.59
C MET A 351 -4.18 -15.89 14.27
N ILE A 352 -5.24 -16.69 14.11
CA ILE A 352 -6.60 -16.29 13.75
C ILE A 352 -7.59 -17.08 14.62
N GLU A 353 -8.74 -16.51 14.95
CA GLU A 353 -9.77 -17.25 15.68
C GLU A 353 -10.28 -18.45 14.87
N GLU A 354 -10.60 -19.56 15.55
CA GLU A 354 -11.05 -20.78 14.88
C GLU A 354 -12.33 -20.56 14.06
N VAL A 355 -13.25 -19.71 14.54
CA VAL A 355 -14.51 -19.36 13.86
C VAL A 355 -14.25 -18.60 12.56
N GLU A 356 -13.29 -17.68 12.58
CA GLU A 356 -12.87 -16.94 11.38
C GLU A 356 -12.14 -17.85 10.39
N LEU A 357 -11.28 -18.75 10.89
CA LEU A 357 -10.59 -19.74 10.07
C LEU A 357 -11.59 -20.68 9.38
N GLU A 358 -12.60 -21.15 10.10
CA GLU A 358 -13.69 -21.97 9.57
C GLU A 358 -14.41 -21.25 8.42
N THR A 359 -14.65 -19.95 8.57
CA THR A 359 -15.24 -19.10 7.52
C THR A 359 -14.31 -18.96 6.32
N LEU A 360 -13.02 -18.71 6.54
CA LEU A 360 -12.01 -18.58 5.48
C LEU A 360 -11.84 -19.87 4.68
N CYS A 361 -11.81 -21.02 5.37
CA CYS A 361 -11.76 -22.33 4.73
C CYS A 361 -12.96 -22.56 3.79
N ARG A 362 -14.18 -22.25 4.23
CA ARG A 362 -15.38 -22.36 3.37
C ARG A 362 -15.32 -21.46 2.16
N LEU A 363 -14.83 -20.24 2.32
CA LEU A 363 -14.66 -19.30 1.20
C LEU A 363 -13.65 -19.81 0.16
N CYS A 364 -12.63 -20.54 0.61
CA CYS A 364 -11.69 -21.25 -0.26
C CYS A 364 -12.26 -22.54 -0.85
N GLY A 365 -13.51 -22.92 -0.55
CA GLY A 365 -14.13 -24.16 -1.01
C GLY A 365 -13.69 -25.42 -0.24
N LEU A 366 -13.11 -25.27 0.95
CA LEU A 366 -12.70 -26.39 1.80
C LEU A 366 -13.88 -26.90 2.65
N GLU A 367 -14.15 -28.19 2.56
CA GLU A 367 -15.07 -28.93 3.40
C GLU A 367 -14.42 -29.27 4.74
N ILE A 368 -15.16 -29.01 5.82
CA ILE A 368 -14.70 -29.19 7.20
C ILE A 368 -15.55 -30.27 7.84
N SER A 369 -14.88 -31.34 8.29
CA SER A 369 -15.48 -32.38 9.13
C SER A 369 -15.60 -31.91 10.58
N LYS A 370 -16.73 -32.23 11.23
CA LYS A 370 -16.98 -31.96 12.65
C LYS A 370 -17.19 -33.28 13.37
N ASN A 371 -16.29 -33.63 14.29
CA ASN A 371 -16.40 -34.81 15.14
C ASN A 371 -16.42 -34.40 16.61
N GLU A 372 -17.57 -34.56 17.26
CA GLU A 372 -17.87 -34.28 18.68
C GLU A 372 -17.39 -32.87 19.15
N ASP A 373 -16.08 -32.65 19.36
CA ASP A 373 -15.47 -31.36 19.75
C ASP A 373 -14.35 -30.86 18.81
N THR A 374 -14.04 -31.58 17.73
CA THR A 374 -12.93 -31.27 16.83
C THR A 374 -13.42 -30.94 15.42
N LYS A 375 -13.00 -29.78 14.91
CA LYS A 375 -13.17 -29.41 13.50
C LYS A 375 -11.86 -29.65 12.77
N ALA A 376 -11.91 -30.34 11.64
CA ALA A 376 -10.73 -30.59 10.82
C ALA A 376 -11.09 -30.61 9.34
N PHE A 377 -10.17 -30.21 8.49
CA PHE A 377 -10.31 -30.44 7.05
C PHE A 377 -9.29 -31.46 6.55
N ALA A 378 -9.72 -32.32 5.62
CA ALA A 378 -8.85 -33.27 4.94
C ALA A 378 -8.16 -32.58 3.76
N PRO A 379 -6.84 -32.73 3.55
CA PRO A 379 -6.15 -32.21 2.36
C PRO A 379 -6.62 -32.83 1.04
N LYS A 380 -6.09 -32.31 -0.07
CA LYS A 380 -6.33 -32.78 -1.46
C LYS A 380 -7.78 -32.63 -1.92
N GLN A 381 -8.46 -31.61 -1.44
CA GLN A 381 -9.80 -31.26 -1.91
C GLN A 381 -9.69 -30.52 -3.25
N ALA A 382 -10.32 -31.08 -4.28
CA ALA A 382 -10.36 -30.49 -5.62
C ALA A 382 -11.28 -29.27 -5.73
N SER A 383 -12.16 -29.08 -4.74
CA SER A 383 -13.04 -27.91 -4.60
C SER A 383 -12.29 -26.63 -4.20
N PHE A 384 -11.00 -26.74 -3.80
CA PHE A 384 -10.22 -25.58 -3.40
C PHE A 384 -10.12 -24.56 -4.55
N SER A 385 -10.45 -23.31 -4.25
CA SER A 385 -10.29 -22.20 -5.17
C SER A 385 -9.81 -20.95 -4.42
N LEU A 386 -9.03 -20.12 -5.12
CA LEU A 386 -8.70 -18.80 -4.59
C LEU A 386 -9.96 -17.92 -4.66
N PRO A 387 -10.45 -17.39 -3.53
CA PRO A 387 -11.66 -16.59 -3.53
C PRO A 387 -11.42 -15.29 -4.32
N GLY A 388 -12.44 -14.86 -5.07
CA GLY A 388 -12.37 -13.61 -5.85
C GLY A 388 -12.32 -12.35 -4.97
N SER A 389 -12.80 -12.45 -3.74
CA SER A 389 -12.66 -11.44 -2.68
C SER A 389 -12.32 -12.15 -1.37
N ILE A 390 -11.23 -11.71 -0.72
CA ILE A 390 -10.78 -12.27 0.56
C ILE A 390 -11.36 -11.37 1.66
N PRO A 391 -12.06 -11.93 2.67
CA PRO A 391 -12.57 -11.15 3.77
C PRO A 391 -11.41 -10.52 4.54
N GLN A 392 -11.68 -9.46 5.28
CA GLN A 392 -10.62 -8.74 5.98
C GLN A 392 -10.16 -9.51 7.23
N SER A 393 -8.93 -9.22 7.65
CA SER A 393 -8.36 -9.75 8.88
C SER A 393 -8.83 -8.93 10.07
N ASN A 394 -9.20 -9.59 11.17
CA ASN A 394 -9.40 -8.94 12.49
C ASN A 394 -8.08 -8.75 13.25
N GLY A 395 -6.94 -8.83 12.56
CA GLY A 395 -5.61 -8.71 13.14
C GLY A 395 -4.97 -10.07 13.45
N ILE A 396 -4.05 -10.05 14.42
CA ILE A 396 -3.36 -11.23 14.95
C ILE A 396 -4.04 -11.63 16.24
N TYR A 397 -4.58 -12.85 16.28
CA TYR A 397 -5.15 -13.44 17.47
C TYR A 397 -4.13 -14.34 18.17
N ILE A 398 -3.90 -14.10 19.46
CA ILE A 398 -3.05 -14.93 20.31
C ILE A 398 -3.94 -15.57 21.38
N SER A 399 -4.15 -16.88 21.31
CA SER A 399 -4.90 -17.62 22.33
C SER A 399 -4.26 -17.41 23.72
N ARG A 400 -5.08 -17.14 24.73
CA ARG A 400 -4.64 -16.93 26.13
C ARG A 400 -3.88 -18.14 26.73
N GLU A 401 -4.02 -19.32 26.15
CA GLU A 401 -3.33 -20.54 26.59
C GLU A 401 -1.86 -20.61 26.15
N SER A 402 -1.43 -19.81 25.16
CA SER A 402 -0.03 -19.78 24.69
C SER A 402 0.86 -18.79 25.47
N GLN A 403 0.33 -18.15 26.52
CA GLN A 403 1.08 -17.26 27.44
C GLN A 403 1.49 -17.94 28.76
N ARG A 404 1.22 -19.24 28.94
CA ARG A 404 1.58 -19.99 30.16
C ARG A 404 2.80 -20.89 29.98
#